data_AF-A0A176F242-F1
#
_entry.id   AF-A0A176F242-F1
#
_cell.length_a   1.000
_cell.length_b   1.000
_cell.length_c   1.000
_cell.angle_alpha   90.00
_cell.angle_beta   90.00
_cell.angle_gamma   90.00
#
_symmetry.space_group_name_H-M   'P 1'
#
loop_
_entity.id
_entity.type
_entity.pdbx_description
1 polymer ?
#
loop_
_entity_poly.entity_id
_entity_poly.type
_entity_poly.pdbx_seq_one_letter_code
_entity_poly.pdbx_strand_id
1 'polypeptide(L)'
;MRPFRLFAPLVLALSCTAAAAGTTVKLGPSPVLGGGEYSTGGGVTVAVELRNWAGKTGLCGVWAESERLTAYVRHKGNVVLRKGSIALGKEVLTYNLNFLEQVAPSQSYSGAPAGCVRLKRDWRAGDANRPLEVRIPRQELHFGRSGNRGGGLRVTFRDTGHANPALTSGSLLPKKWTSFGSWSGKIE
;
A
#
# COMPACT_ATOMS: atom_id res chain seq x y z
N MET A 1 71.63 28.83 -4.89
CA MET A 1 70.78 27.62 -5.05
C MET A 1 69.70 27.64 -3.97
N ARG A 2 68.42 27.75 -4.35
CA ARG A 2 67.25 27.53 -3.47
C ARG A 2 66.11 26.96 -4.34
N PRO A 3 65.53 25.78 -4.01
CA PRO A 3 64.57 25.12 -4.89
C PRO A 3 63.16 25.69 -4.71
N PHE A 4 62.51 25.99 -5.83
CA PHE A 4 61.12 26.44 -5.92
C PHE A 4 60.20 25.22 -5.71
N ARG A 5 59.37 25.23 -4.66
CA ARG A 5 58.38 24.17 -4.41
C ARG A 5 57.10 24.48 -5.19
N LEU A 6 56.78 23.61 -6.16
CA LEU A 6 55.48 23.57 -6.83
C LEU A 6 54.45 22.89 -5.92
N PHE A 7 53.42 23.63 -5.51
CA PHE A 7 52.21 23.08 -4.91
C PHE A 7 51.19 22.82 -6.01
N ALA A 8 50.84 21.56 -6.25
CA ALA A 8 49.74 21.15 -7.13
C ALA A 8 48.44 21.08 -6.30
N PRO A 9 47.33 21.72 -6.72
CA PRO A 9 46.06 21.58 -6.03
C PRO A 9 45.39 20.26 -6.43
N LEU A 10 45.11 19.44 -5.43
CA LEU A 10 44.33 18.21 -5.52
C LEU A 10 42.85 18.58 -5.66
N VAL A 11 42.29 18.41 -6.87
CA VAL A 11 40.85 18.62 -7.12
C VAL A 11 40.08 17.39 -6.65
N LEU A 12 39.44 17.49 -5.49
CA LEU A 12 38.49 16.49 -4.99
C LEU A 12 37.16 16.63 -5.75
N ALA A 13 36.90 15.70 -6.66
CA ALA A 13 35.60 15.60 -7.34
C ALA A 13 34.54 15.07 -6.35
N LEU A 14 33.62 15.94 -5.91
CA LEU A 14 32.39 15.54 -5.24
C LEU A 14 31.48 14.83 -6.25
N SER A 15 31.48 13.51 -6.25
CA SER A 15 30.44 12.72 -6.92
C SER A 15 29.13 12.86 -6.14
N CYS A 16 28.25 13.72 -6.61
CA CYS A 16 26.89 13.87 -6.10
C CYS A 16 26.09 12.61 -6.47
N THR A 17 25.98 11.64 -5.56
CA THR A 17 25.00 10.55 -5.67
C THR A 17 23.60 11.13 -5.53
N ALA A 18 22.97 11.45 -6.66
CA ALA A 18 21.55 11.76 -6.71
C ALA A 18 20.77 10.51 -6.27
N ALA A 19 20.20 10.55 -5.07
CA ALA A 19 19.18 9.59 -4.65
C ALA A 19 18.01 9.66 -5.63
N ALA A 20 17.58 8.52 -6.15
CA ALA A 20 16.43 8.44 -7.05
C ALA A 20 15.17 8.95 -6.32
N ALA A 21 14.81 10.21 -6.55
CA ALA A 21 13.55 10.77 -6.10
C ALA A 21 12.42 9.99 -6.79
N GLY A 22 11.55 9.35 -6.01
CA GLY A 22 10.33 8.75 -6.53
C GLY A 22 9.50 9.84 -7.20
N THR A 23 9.27 9.72 -8.51
CA THR A 23 8.36 10.65 -9.21
C THR A 23 6.94 10.34 -8.79
N THR A 24 6.30 11.31 -8.15
CA THR A 24 4.86 11.28 -7.88
C THR A 24 4.11 11.54 -9.18
N VAL A 25 3.21 10.62 -9.54
CA VAL A 25 2.39 10.70 -10.76
C VAL A 25 0.92 10.66 -10.37
N LYS A 26 0.06 11.38 -11.08
CA LYS A 26 -1.38 11.26 -10.88
C LYS A 26 -1.90 9.97 -11.50
N LEU A 27 -2.67 9.21 -10.73
CA LEU A 27 -3.43 8.08 -11.25
C LEU A 27 -4.42 8.53 -12.33
N GLY A 28 -4.64 7.66 -13.31
CA GLY A 28 -5.62 7.84 -14.36
C GLY A 28 -7.07 7.80 -13.85
N PRO A 29 -8.05 7.88 -14.76
CA PRO A 29 -9.46 7.97 -14.41
C PRO A 29 -10.03 6.70 -13.76
N SER A 30 -9.44 5.54 -14.04
CA SER A 30 -9.94 4.23 -13.61
C SER A 30 -8.80 3.32 -13.14
N PRO A 31 -8.14 3.64 -12.01
CA PRO A 31 -7.12 2.75 -11.45
C PRO A 31 -7.75 1.44 -11.01
N VAL A 32 -6.99 0.35 -11.13
CA VAL A 32 -7.43 -0.96 -10.65
C VAL A 32 -7.42 -0.97 -9.13
N LEU A 33 -8.54 -1.37 -8.55
CA LEU A 33 -8.71 -1.44 -7.11
C LEU A 33 -8.60 -2.88 -6.62
N GLY A 34 -7.90 -3.05 -5.51
CA GLY A 34 -7.97 -4.27 -4.70
C GLY A 34 -7.64 -3.94 -3.25
N GLY A 35 -7.45 -4.95 -2.41
CA GLY A 35 -7.28 -4.69 -0.99
C GLY A 35 -7.43 -5.92 -0.13
N GLY A 36 -7.29 -5.76 1.18
CA GLY A 36 -7.62 -6.77 2.18
C GLY A 36 -8.56 -6.23 3.25
N GLU A 37 -9.30 -7.10 3.91
CA GLU A 37 -10.16 -6.77 5.05
C GLU A 37 -9.65 -7.39 6.34
N TYR A 38 -10.05 -6.79 7.48
CA TYR A 38 -9.82 -7.35 8.80
C TYR A 38 -11.10 -8.02 9.31
N SER A 39 -10.99 -9.14 10.02
CA SER A 39 -12.15 -9.81 10.63
C SER A 39 -12.93 -8.93 11.63
N THR A 40 -12.28 -7.90 12.19
CA THR A 40 -12.91 -6.92 13.10
C THR A 40 -13.63 -5.78 12.37
N GLY A 41 -13.66 -5.79 11.03
CA GLY A 41 -14.19 -4.71 10.19
C GLY A 41 -13.12 -3.72 9.74
N GLY A 42 -13.45 -2.98 8.67
CA GLY A 42 -12.50 -2.13 7.96
C GLY A 42 -11.53 -2.93 7.08
N GLY A 43 -10.54 -2.25 6.52
CA GLY A 43 -9.61 -2.86 5.57
C GLY A 43 -8.56 -1.89 5.07
N VAL A 44 -7.74 -2.40 4.17
CA VAL A 44 -6.85 -1.60 3.33
C VAL A 44 -7.37 -1.65 1.89
N THR A 45 -7.38 -0.49 1.25
CA THR A 45 -7.64 -0.38 -0.19
C THR A 45 -6.35 -0.03 -0.88
N VAL A 46 -6.10 -0.61 -2.04
CA VAL A 46 -4.96 -0.35 -2.92
C VAL A 46 -5.50 0.01 -4.29
N ALA A 47 -5.03 1.12 -4.84
CA ALA A 47 -5.36 1.59 -6.17
C ALA A 47 -4.07 1.67 -7.00
N VAL A 48 -4.02 0.94 -8.12
CA VAL A 48 -2.81 0.82 -8.94
C VAL A 48 -3.12 0.93 -10.43
N GLU A 49 -2.10 1.35 -11.18
CA GLU A 49 -2.11 1.34 -12.63
C GLU A 49 -0.73 0.97 -13.19
N LEU A 50 -0.73 0.40 -14.39
CA LEU A 50 0.49 0.16 -15.15
C LEU A 50 0.71 1.26 -16.17
N ARG A 51 1.97 1.66 -16.34
CA ARG A 51 2.37 2.66 -17.34
C ARG A 51 3.64 2.23 -18.05
N ASN A 52 3.78 2.61 -19.31
CA ASN A 52 5.06 2.51 -20.00
C ASN A 52 5.99 3.58 -19.44
N TRP A 53 7.09 3.15 -18.82
CA TRP A 53 8.12 4.04 -18.31
C TRP A 53 9.44 3.76 -19.03
N ALA A 54 9.67 4.49 -20.11
CA ALA A 54 10.86 4.36 -20.96
C ALA A 54 11.12 2.91 -21.41
N GLY A 55 10.09 2.24 -21.91
CA GLY A 55 10.16 0.85 -22.40
C GLY A 55 10.07 -0.21 -21.30
N LYS A 56 10.00 0.19 -20.02
CA LYS A 56 9.80 -0.72 -18.88
C LYS A 56 8.39 -0.62 -18.33
N THR A 57 7.94 -1.67 -17.65
CA THR A 57 6.68 -1.62 -16.90
C THR A 57 6.86 -0.78 -15.64
N GLY A 58 6.24 0.39 -15.61
CA GLY A 58 6.05 1.19 -14.41
C GLY A 58 4.77 0.77 -13.70
N LEU A 59 4.83 0.65 -12.38
CA LEU A 59 3.69 0.38 -11.53
C LEU A 59 3.52 1.56 -10.58
N CYS A 60 2.40 2.27 -10.73
CA CYS A 60 2.06 3.43 -9.92
C CYS A 60 0.86 3.08 -9.04
N GLY A 61 0.86 3.55 -7.79
CA GLY A 61 -0.31 3.38 -6.95
C GLY A 61 -0.26 4.10 -5.62
N VAL A 62 -1.38 3.97 -4.93
CA VAL A 62 -1.59 4.44 -3.56
C VAL A 62 -2.29 3.35 -2.76
N TRP A 63 -2.29 3.52 -1.45
CA TRP A 63 -3.11 2.73 -0.56
C TRP A 63 -3.76 3.59 0.51
N ALA A 64 -4.85 3.11 1.09
CA ALA A 64 -5.56 3.78 2.16
C ALA A 64 -6.02 2.80 3.23
N GLU A 65 -6.08 3.28 4.47
CA GLU A 65 -6.71 2.58 5.59
C GLU A 65 -8.15 3.03 5.76
N SER A 66 -9.06 2.09 6.00
CA SER A 66 -10.44 2.40 6.35
C SER A 66 -10.53 3.12 7.70
N GLU A 67 -11.44 4.10 7.80
CA GLU A 67 -11.72 4.77 9.07
C GLU A 67 -12.32 3.82 10.14
N ARG A 68 -12.87 2.66 9.72
CA ARG A 68 -13.47 1.65 10.61
C ARG A 68 -12.47 0.73 11.31
N LEU A 69 -11.17 0.90 11.08
CA LEU A 69 -10.16 0.08 11.75
C LEU A 69 -10.22 0.30 13.25
N THR A 70 -10.29 -0.81 13.99
CA THR A 70 -10.14 -0.79 15.45
C THR A 70 -8.74 -0.29 15.82
N ALA A 71 -8.59 0.29 17.02
CA ALA A 71 -7.31 0.81 17.49
C ALA A 71 -6.16 -0.23 17.45
N TYR A 72 -6.48 -1.52 17.50
CA TYR A 72 -5.52 -2.62 17.44
C TYR A 72 -4.83 -2.80 16.08
N VAL A 73 -5.49 -2.40 14.99
CA VAL A 73 -5.01 -2.58 13.60
C VAL A 73 -4.84 -1.29 12.82
N ARG A 74 -5.30 -0.16 13.36
CA ARG A 74 -5.02 1.16 12.81
C ARG A 74 -3.48 1.39 12.76
N HIS A 75 -3.00 2.03 11.70
CA HIS A 75 -1.57 2.29 11.44
C HIS A 75 -0.70 1.03 11.24
N LYS A 76 -1.31 -0.13 10.98
CA LYS A 76 -0.59 -1.39 10.71
C LYS A 76 -0.74 -1.87 9.27
N GLY A 77 -1.30 -1.06 8.36
CA GLY A 77 -1.52 -1.44 6.97
C GLY A 77 -0.22 -1.79 6.23
N ASN A 78 0.93 -1.22 6.62
CA ASN A 78 2.24 -1.61 6.11
C ASN A 78 2.61 -3.09 6.37
N VAL A 79 2.05 -3.72 7.41
CA VAL A 79 2.24 -5.15 7.69
C VAL A 79 1.47 -5.99 6.67
N VAL A 80 0.27 -5.55 6.31
CA VAL A 80 -0.61 -6.19 5.33
C VAL A 80 -0.05 -6.02 3.92
N LEU A 81 0.33 -4.80 3.56
CA LEU A 81 0.93 -4.49 2.26
C LEU A 81 2.22 -5.27 1.99
N ARG A 82 3.05 -5.49 3.02
CA ARG A 82 4.26 -6.33 2.90
C ARG A 82 3.97 -7.76 2.45
N LYS A 83 2.77 -8.28 2.73
CA LYS A 83 2.31 -9.62 2.30
C LYS A 83 1.53 -9.60 0.98
N GLY A 84 1.22 -8.41 0.46
CA GLY A 84 0.52 -8.24 -0.80
C GLY A 84 1.41 -8.51 -2.01
N SER A 85 0.76 -8.78 -3.14
CA SER A 85 1.38 -8.90 -4.45
C SER A 85 0.48 -8.30 -5.53
N ILE A 86 1.09 -7.93 -6.65
CA ILE A 86 0.37 -7.45 -7.83
C ILE A 86 0.70 -8.37 -8.99
N ALA A 87 -0.33 -8.83 -9.69
CA ALA A 87 -0.22 -9.76 -10.81
C ALA A 87 -0.83 -9.17 -12.09
N LEU A 88 -0.25 -9.53 -13.23
CA LEU A 88 -0.75 -9.20 -14.56
C LEU A 88 -1.14 -10.51 -15.27
N GLY A 89 -2.40 -10.90 -15.16
CA GLY A 89 -2.88 -12.24 -15.49
C GLY A 89 -2.25 -13.30 -14.58
N LYS A 90 -1.45 -14.21 -15.15
CA LYS A 90 -0.80 -15.31 -14.40
C LYS A 90 0.59 -14.95 -13.85
N GLU A 91 1.12 -13.79 -14.23
CA GLU A 91 2.48 -13.36 -13.88
C GLU A 91 2.45 -12.43 -12.68
N VAL A 92 3.17 -12.75 -11.60
CA VAL A 92 3.33 -11.82 -10.48
C VAL A 92 4.39 -10.78 -10.84
N LEU A 93 4.00 -9.50 -10.80
CA LEU A 93 4.86 -8.37 -11.13
C LEU A 93 5.75 -7.96 -9.96
N THR A 94 5.18 -7.91 -8.76
CA THR A 94 5.92 -7.56 -7.54
C THR A 94 5.25 -8.10 -6.29
N TYR A 95 6.06 -8.25 -5.24
CA TYR A 95 5.64 -8.52 -3.88
C TYR A 95 5.98 -7.31 -3.01
N ASN A 96 5.44 -7.26 -1.80
CA ASN A 96 5.71 -6.21 -0.82
C ASN A 96 5.34 -4.82 -1.35
N LEU A 97 4.11 -4.41 -1.06
CA LEU A 97 3.51 -3.19 -1.60
C LEU A 97 3.82 -1.94 -0.76
N ASN A 98 4.83 -1.98 0.12
CA ASN A 98 5.18 -0.85 0.99
C ASN A 98 5.82 0.33 0.25
N PHE A 99 6.10 0.21 -1.04
CA PHE A 99 6.52 1.34 -1.88
C PHE A 99 5.34 2.24 -2.27
N LEU A 100 4.10 1.80 -2.03
CA LEU A 100 2.90 2.59 -2.31
C LEU A 100 2.74 3.69 -1.27
N GLU A 101 2.36 4.87 -1.74
CA GLU A 101 2.10 6.02 -0.88
C GLU A 101 0.76 5.87 -0.15
N GLN A 102 0.73 6.23 1.13
CA GLN A 102 -0.50 6.24 1.91
C GLN A 102 -1.28 7.53 1.61
N VAL A 103 -2.57 7.39 1.29
CA VAL A 103 -3.50 8.49 1.12
C VAL A 103 -4.73 8.33 2.02
N ALA A 104 -5.52 9.39 2.14
CA ALA A 104 -6.80 9.32 2.82
C ALA A 104 -7.76 8.36 2.09
N PRO A 105 -8.61 7.63 2.84
CA PRO A 105 -9.66 6.81 2.25
C PRO A 105 -10.61 7.66 1.39
N SER A 106 -10.90 7.19 0.18
CA SER A 106 -11.76 7.88 -0.78
C SER A 106 -12.75 6.93 -1.47
N GLN A 107 -13.83 7.48 -2.03
CA GLN A 107 -14.73 6.77 -2.94
C GLN A 107 -14.09 6.55 -4.31
N SER A 108 -13.15 7.41 -4.70
CA SER A 108 -12.40 7.31 -5.95
C SER A 108 -10.95 7.73 -5.75
N TYR A 109 -10.04 7.01 -6.39
CA TYR A 109 -8.60 7.30 -6.38
C TYR A 109 -8.12 7.90 -7.72
N SER A 110 -9.06 8.28 -8.59
CA SER A 110 -8.75 9.02 -9.82
C SER A 110 -7.99 10.30 -9.49
N GLY A 111 -6.87 10.53 -10.17
CA GLY A 111 -6.03 11.72 -9.98
C GLY A 111 -5.23 11.75 -8.67
N ALA A 112 -5.28 10.70 -7.85
CA ALA A 112 -4.53 10.64 -6.60
C ALA A 112 -3.01 10.69 -6.85
N PRO A 113 -2.22 11.34 -5.98
CA PRO A 113 -0.77 11.38 -6.10
C PRO A 113 -0.19 10.01 -5.74
N ALA A 114 0.26 9.26 -6.74
CA ALA A 114 0.79 7.92 -6.60
C ALA A 114 2.31 7.88 -6.59
N GLY A 115 2.86 7.02 -5.74
CA GLY A 115 4.24 6.57 -5.83
C GLY A 115 4.37 5.56 -6.97
N CYS A 116 5.46 5.65 -7.72
CA CYS A 116 5.71 4.77 -8.86
C CYS A 116 7.03 4.02 -8.70
N VAL A 117 7.01 2.73 -9.03
CA VAL A 117 8.20 1.90 -9.13
C VAL A 117 8.38 1.39 -10.55
N ARG A 118 9.62 1.42 -11.04
CA ARG A 118 9.99 0.81 -12.31
C ARG A 118 10.34 -0.66 -12.10
N LEU A 119 9.57 -1.56 -12.72
CA LEU A 119 9.84 -2.98 -12.68
C LEU A 119 10.95 -3.35 -13.66
N LYS A 120 11.61 -4.50 -13.43
CA LYS A 120 12.67 -5.01 -14.32
C LYS A 120 12.15 -5.42 -15.71
N ARG A 121 10.88 -5.84 -15.75
CA ARG A 121 10.17 -6.32 -16.93
C ARG A 121 10.00 -5.22 -17.98
N ASP A 122 10.22 -5.57 -19.24
CA ASP A 122 9.91 -4.72 -20.39
C ASP A 122 8.40 -4.53 -20.57
N TRP A 123 8.03 -3.32 -20.97
CA TRP A 123 6.67 -3.01 -21.38
C TRP A 123 6.35 -3.72 -22.70
N ARG A 124 5.20 -4.41 -22.76
CA ARG A 124 4.72 -5.03 -24.01
C ARG A 124 3.47 -4.34 -24.52
N ALA A 125 3.33 -4.30 -25.84
CA ALA A 125 2.08 -3.88 -26.45
C ALA A 125 0.92 -4.74 -25.90
N GLY A 126 -0.16 -4.07 -25.47
CA GLY A 126 -1.31 -4.73 -24.85
C GLY A 126 -1.20 -4.98 -23.34
N ASP A 127 -0.07 -4.71 -22.67
CA ASP A 127 0.03 -4.85 -21.20
C ASP A 127 -0.98 -3.96 -20.46
N ALA A 128 -1.36 -2.82 -21.04
CA ALA A 128 -2.42 -1.95 -20.49
C ALA A 128 -3.83 -2.58 -20.50
N ASN A 129 -4.07 -3.56 -21.37
CA ASN A 129 -5.37 -4.21 -21.52
C ASN A 129 -5.43 -5.57 -20.81
N ARG A 130 -4.31 -6.03 -20.24
CA ARG A 130 -4.26 -7.28 -19.50
C ARG A 130 -4.88 -7.09 -18.12
N PRO A 131 -5.51 -8.13 -17.56
CA PRO A 131 -6.11 -8.05 -16.23
C PRO A 131 -5.01 -7.85 -15.19
N LEU A 132 -4.98 -6.65 -14.60
CA LEU A 132 -4.15 -6.34 -13.44
C LEU A 132 -4.95 -6.71 -12.19
N GLU A 133 -4.29 -7.36 -11.24
CA GLU A 133 -4.94 -7.87 -10.03
C GLU A 133 -4.07 -7.53 -8.82
N VAL A 134 -4.69 -6.97 -7.78
CA VAL A 134 -4.05 -6.74 -6.49
C VAL A 134 -4.48 -7.84 -5.54
N ARG A 135 -3.52 -8.62 -5.05
CA ARG A 135 -3.75 -9.75 -4.15
C ARG A 135 -3.22 -9.41 -2.77
N ILE A 136 -4.11 -9.29 -1.81
CA ILE A 136 -3.78 -9.09 -0.40
C ILE A 136 -4.45 -10.18 0.42
N PRO A 137 -3.70 -10.99 1.18
CA PRO A 137 -4.31 -11.99 2.04
C PRO A 137 -5.14 -11.32 3.14
N ARG A 138 -6.33 -11.88 3.44
CA ARG A 138 -7.21 -11.42 4.52
C ARG A 138 -6.52 -11.61 5.86
N GLN A 139 -6.69 -10.65 6.76
CA GLN A 139 -6.19 -10.75 8.13
C GLN A 139 -7.31 -11.12 9.11
N GLU A 140 -7.11 -12.22 9.84
CA GLU A 140 -7.97 -12.70 10.90
C GLU A 140 -7.36 -12.36 12.26
N LEU A 141 -8.14 -11.73 13.12
CA LEU A 141 -7.78 -11.41 14.50
C LEU A 141 -8.53 -12.36 15.43
N HIS A 142 -7.78 -13.13 16.22
CA HIS A 142 -8.29 -13.99 17.26
C HIS A 142 -7.93 -13.39 18.62
N PHE A 143 -8.95 -13.02 19.39
CA PHE A 143 -8.78 -12.58 20.77
C PHE A 143 -8.88 -13.80 21.69
N GLY A 144 -7.80 -14.13 22.40
CA GLY A 144 -7.83 -15.17 23.43
C GLY A 144 -8.78 -14.78 24.56
N ARG A 145 -9.53 -15.75 25.09
CA ARG A 145 -10.39 -15.54 26.27
C ARG A 145 -9.50 -15.11 27.45
N SER A 146 -9.86 -14.03 28.12
CA SER A 146 -9.17 -13.58 29.34
C SER A 146 -9.30 -14.67 30.40
N GLY A 147 -8.20 -15.38 30.65
CA GLY A 147 -7.99 -16.23 31.84
C GLY A 147 -6.66 -15.84 32.48
N ASN A 148 -6.31 -16.46 33.63
CA ASN A 148 -5.15 -16.12 34.48
C ASN A 148 -3.76 -16.05 33.81
N ARG A 149 -3.63 -16.28 32.50
CA ARG A 149 -2.39 -16.14 31.71
C ARG A 149 -2.45 -15.10 30.58
N GLY A 150 -3.36 -14.13 30.66
CA GLY A 150 -3.43 -13.01 29.71
C GLY A 150 -3.92 -13.43 28.31
N GLY A 151 -5.11 -12.97 27.92
CA GLY A 151 -5.62 -13.19 26.57
C GLY A 151 -4.77 -12.47 25.53
N GLY A 152 -3.96 -13.19 24.76
CA GLY A 152 -3.15 -12.63 23.69
C GLY A 152 -3.95 -12.39 22.39
N LEU A 153 -3.55 -11.37 21.62
CA LEU A 153 -4.02 -11.14 20.25
C LEU A 153 -3.22 -12.03 19.28
N ARG A 154 -3.87 -12.97 18.61
CA ARG A 154 -3.27 -13.75 17.52
C ARG A 154 -3.76 -13.21 16.18
N VAL A 155 -2.83 -12.91 15.29
CA VAL A 155 -3.09 -12.46 13.92
C VAL A 155 -2.77 -13.59 12.94
N THR A 156 -3.73 -14.02 12.15
CA THR A 156 -3.56 -15.01 11.07
C THR A 156 -3.90 -14.40 9.72
N PHE A 157 -3.34 -14.94 8.64
CA PHE A 157 -3.62 -14.49 7.27
C PHE A 157 -4.18 -15.66 6.46
N ARG A 158 -5.28 -15.44 5.73
CA ARG A 158 -5.90 -16.43 4.84
C ARG A 158 -6.24 -15.83 3.49
N ASP A 159 -6.08 -16.63 2.44
CA ASP A 159 -6.57 -16.28 1.11
C ASP A 159 -8.04 -16.69 1.01
N THR A 160 -8.95 -15.73 0.86
CA THR A 160 -10.40 -16.01 0.92
C THR A 160 -11.06 -16.13 -0.45
N GLY A 161 -10.38 -15.84 -1.56
CA GLY A 161 -10.94 -16.01 -2.93
C GLY A 161 -12.21 -15.23 -3.28
N HIS A 162 -12.78 -14.45 -2.35
CA HIS A 162 -14.01 -13.65 -2.51
C HIS A 162 -13.72 -12.16 -2.78
N ALA A 163 -14.67 -11.47 -3.40
CA ALA A 163 -14.59 -10.02 -3.64
C ALA A 163 -14.50 -9.24 -2.32
N ASN A 164 -13.52 -8.35 -2.20
CA ASN A 164 -13.26 -7.60 -0.98
C ASN A 164 -14.33 -6.50 -0.76
N PRO A 165 -15.13 -6.55 0.32
CA PRO A 165 -16.18 -5.56 0.59
C PRO A 165 -15.64 -4.14 0.88
N ALA A 166 -14.35 -3.98 1.19
CA ALA A 166 -13.69 -2.67 1.24
C ALA A 166 -13.60 -2.00 -0.14
N LEU A 167 -13.84 -2.74 -1.24
CA LEU A 167 -13.93 -2.23 -2.60
C LEU A 167 -15.33 -1.74 -2.98
N THR A 168 -16.38 -2.34 -2.41
CA THR A 168 -17.78 -2.03 -2.73
C THR A 168 -18.44 -1.07 -1.74
N SER A 169 -17.93 -0.98 -0.51
CA SER A 169 -18.52 -0.11 0.52
C SER A 169 -18.18 1.37 0.34
N GLY A 170 -17.33 1.71 -0.63
CA GLY A 170 -16.41 2.83 -0.49
C GLY A 170 -15.63 2.71 0.83
N SER A 171 -14.48 3.34 0.95
CA SER A 171 -13.88 3.45 2.29
C SER A 171 -14.65 4.45 3.19
N LEU A 172 -15.91 4.77 2.83
CA LEU A 172 -16.76 5.85 3.32
C LEU A 172 -18.24 5.39 3.32
N LEU A 173 -18.69 4.68 4.37
CA LEU A 173 -20.13 4.73 4.70
C LEU A 173 -20.37 5.99 5.53
N PRO A 174 -21.52 6.65 5.37
CA PRO A 174 -21.82 7.91 6.06
C PRO A 174 -21.82 7.72 7.59
N LYS A 175 -21.26 8.71 8.31
CA LYS A 175 -21.13 8.77 9.79
C LYS A 175 -22.38 8.35 10.59
N LYS A 176 -23.57 8.47 10.00
CA LYS A 176 -24.84 8.06 10.60
C LYS A 176 -24.99 6.56 10.87
N TRP A 177 -24.18 5.70 10.22
CA TRP A 177 -24.17 4.25 10.46
C TRP A 177 -23.01 3.77 11.33
N THR A 178 -22.17 4.69 11.83
CA THR A 178 -20.99 4.38 12.67
C THR A 178 -21.17 4.70 14.16
N SER A 179 -22.38 5.06 14.61
CA SER A 179 -22.69 5.13 16.05
C SER A 179 -23.11 3.76 16.57
N PHE A 180 -22.15 2.92 16.94
CA PHE A 180 -22.41 1.97 18.03
C PHE A 180 -22.28 2.78 19.31
N GLY A 181 -23.40 2.97 20.01
CA GLY A 181 -23.43 3.66 21.28
C GLY A 181 -22.36 3.08 22.21
N SER A 182 -21.55 3.97 22.78
CA SER A 182 -20.91 3.72 24.06
C SER A 182 -22.04 3.36 25.03
N TRP A 183 -22.30 2.08 25.25
CA TRP A 183 -23.05 1.67 26.42
C TRP A 183 -22.10 1.81 27.60
N SER A 184 -21.99 3.05 28.08
CA SER A 184 -21.63 3.33 29.46
C SER A 184 -22.79 2.77 30.29
N GLY A 185 -22.75 1.47 30.54
CA GLY A 185 -23.48 0.89 31.65
C GLY A 185 -22.94 1.52 32.92
N LYS A 186 -23.67 2.50 33.45
CA LYS A 186 -23.47 3.00 34.80
C LYS A 186 -23.89 1.85 35.71
N ILE A 187 -22.93 1.29 36.44
CA ILE A 187 -23.23 0.48 37.62
C ILE A 187 -23.51 1.48 38.72
N GLU A 188 -24.79 1.68 39.02
CA GLU A 188 -25.37 2.02 40.32
C GLU A 188 -26.89 1.76 40.24
#